data_AF-A0A319D4X1-F1
#
_entry.id   AF-A0A319D4X1-F1
#
_cell.length_a   1.000
_cell.length_b   1.000
_cell.length_c   1.000
_cell.angle_alpha   90.00
_cell.angle_beta   90.00
_cell.angle_gamma   90.00
#
_symmetry.space_group_name_H-M   'P 1'
#
loop_
_entity.id
_entity.type
_entity.pdbx_description
1 polymer ?
#
loop_
_entity_poly.entity_id
_entity_poly.type
_entity_poly.pdbx_seq_one_letter_code
_entity_poly.pdbx_strand_id
1 'polypeptide(L)'
;MAATLTFPSLPRFTPKANSPTFDEVAAKVDRIVGDNPTPDKYWAVQDQLTTEELAVLVDGAPAHNPIKTETQRSTYTDGAARALGSADAEDLLEKAANDAVAAAQEIDRGFLNLQSEIARIDVIHHSGFGGELTELKGRYDTILSESRDLAARLSAQTDIFDAQILPMVNRDDLTVDQKIMLVDWYIG
;
A
#
# COMPACT_ATOMS: atom_id res chain seq x y z
N MET A 1 -27.56 37.41 -55.99
CA MET A 1 -26.93 37.86 -54.73
C MET A 1 -26.94 36.69 -53.77
N ALA A 2 -25.76 36.13 -53.46
CA ALA A 2 -25.59 35.09 -52.44
C ALA A 2 -24.51 35.58 -51.48
N ALA A 3 -24.87 35.68 -50.19
CA ALA A 3 -24.02 36.22 -49.15
C ALA A 3 -22.97 35.19 -48.72
N THR A 4 -21.70 35.60 -48.75
CA THR A 4 -20.58 34.80 -48.24
C THR A 4 -20.61 34.83 -46.71
N LEU A 5 -20.90 33.70 -46.09
CA LEU A 5 -20.80 33.55 -44.63
C LEU A 5 -19.33 33.37 -44.23
N THR A 6 -18.78 34.36 -43.54
CA THR A 6 -17.45 34.29 -42.92
C THR A 6 -17.56 33.51 -41.61
N PHE A 7 -16.94 32.35 -41.54
CA PHE A 7 -16.85 31.61 -40.28
C PHE A 7 -15.79 32.24 -39.36
N PRO A 8 -16.06 32.45 -38.06
CA PRO A 8 -15.03 32.85 -37.11
C PRO A 8 -13.99 31.73 -37.01
N SER A 9 -12.71 32.10 -37.01
CA SER A 9 -11.62 31.15 -36.82
C SER A 9 -11.72 30.51 -35.43
N LEU A 10 -11.64 29.18 -35.40
CA LEU A 10 -11.63 28.40 -34.16
C LEU A 10 -10.47 28.89 -33.26
N PRO A 11 -10.67 29.04 -31.95
CA PRO A 11 -9.58 29.34 -31.04
C PRO A 11 -8.51 28.26 -31.18
N ARG A 12 -7.26 28.69 -31.44
CA ARG A 12 -6.12 27.79 -31.49
C ARG A 12 -6.02 27.09 -30.13
N PHE A 13 -6.02 25.76 -30.14
CA PHE A 13 -5.59 24.98 -28.99
C PHE A 13 -4.16 25.44 -28.64
N THR A 14 -4.03 26.23 -27.59
CA THR A 14 -2.75 26.35 -26.90
C THR A 14 -2.42 24.97 -26.33
N PRO A 15 -1.19 24.46 -26.49
CA PRO A 15 -0.79 23.24 -25.83
C PRO A 15 -1.13 23.34 -24.35
N LYS A 16 -1.75 22.28 -23.81
CA LYS A 16 -2.09 22.13 -22.40
C LYS A 16 -0.90 22.60 -21.56
N ALA A 17 -1.18 23.47 -20.59
CA ALA A 17 -0.21 24.03 -19.65
C ALA A 17 0.79 22.95 -19.20
N ASN A 18 2.07 23.32 -19.22
CA ASN A 18 3.24 22.49 -18.88
C ASN A 18 2.90 21.42 -17.83
N SER A 19 2.99 20.14 -18.21
CA SER A 19 2.96 19.06 -17.24
C SER A 19 4.03 19.33 -16.18
N PRO A 20 3.72 19.15 -14.88
CA PRO A 20 4.68 19.44 -13.82
C PRO A 20 5.92 18.55 -13.98
N THR A 21 7.08 19.12 -13.71
CA THR A 21 8.36 18.42 -13.77
C THR A 21 8.68 17.73 -12.45
N PHE A 22 9.57 16.73 -12.46
CA PHE A 22 9.96 16.01 -11.24
C PHE A 22 10.46 16.96 -10.15
N ASP A 23 11.34 17.90 -10.49
CA ASP A 23 11.91 18.85 -9.54
C ASP A 23 10.86 19.80 -8.94
N GLU A 24 9.85 20.20 -9.74
CA GLU A 24 8.74 21.03 -9.25
C GLU A 24 7.87 20.26 -8.24
N VAL A 25 7.57 19.00 -8.53
CA VAL A 25 6.80 18.15 -7.61
C VAL A 25 7.61 17.79 -6.38
N ALA A 26 8.90 17.46 -6.53
CA ALA A 26 9.80 17.18 -5.40
C ALA A 26 9.93 18.40 -4.46
N ALA A 27 10.10 19.61 -5.00
CA ALA A 27 10.13 20.83 -4.20
C ALA A 27 8.79 21.11 -3.49
N LYS A 28 7.67 20.68 -4.08
CA LYS A 28 6.36 20.71 -3.42
C LYS A 28 6.30 19.71 -2.27
N VAL A 29 6.81 18.49 -2.45
CA VAL A 29 6.94 17.49 -1.38
C VAL A 29 7.76 18.05 -0.22
N ASP A 30 8.94 18.60 -0.49
CA ASP A 30 9.83 19.17 0.54
C ASP A 30 9.14 20.30 1.31
N ARG A 31 8.33 21.12 0.64
CA ARG A 31 7.56 22.20 1.28
C ARG A 31 6.45 21.65 2.20
N ILE A 32 5.80 20.56 1.80
CA ILE A 32 4.75 19.91 2.60
C ILE A 32 5.35 19.27 3.86
N VAL A 33 6.49 18.59 3.70
CA VAL A 33 7.19 17.89 4.79
C VAL A 33 7.83 18.89 5.76
N GLY A 34 8.44 19.96 5.22
CA GLY A 34 9.06 21.04 5.98
C GLY A 34 10.34 20.62 6.70
N ASP A 35 10.83 21.52 7.56
CA ASP A 35 12.18 21.43 8.17
C ASP A 35 12.36 20.29 9.20
N ASN A 36 11.27 19.63 9.61
CA ASN A 36 11.30 18.49 10.51
C ASN A 36 10.66 17.26 9.82
N PRO A 37 11.38 16.60 8.89
CA PRO A 37 10.86 15.47 8.15
C PRO A 37 10.59 14.28 9.07
N THR A 38 9.42 13.67 8.92
CA THR A 38 9.06 12.39 9.56
C THR A 38 8.45 11.46 8.52
N PRO A 39 8.52 10.13 8.70
CA PRO A 39 7.89 9.17 7.80
C PRO A 39 6.41 9.48 7.54
N ASP A 40 5.64 9.80 8.58
CA ASP A 40 4.22 10.14 8.46
C ASP A 40 3.95 11.37 7.59
N LYS A 41 4.84 12.36 7.63
CA LYS A 41 4.71 13.54 6.78
C LYS A 41 4.96 13.19 5.31
N TYR A 42 5.92 12.32 5.02
CA TYR A 42 6.12 11.82 3.66
C TYR A 42 4.94 10.95 3.21
N TRP A 43 4.33 10.17 4.10
CA TRP A 43 3.14 9.38 3.78
C TRP A 43 1.93 10.27 3.47
N ALA A 44 1.70 11.31 4.27
CA ALA A 44 0.59 12.26 4.10
C ALA A 44 0.71 13.16 2.87
N VAL A 45 1.85 13.16 2.17
CA VAL A 45 2.03 13.91 0.92
C VAL A 45 1.14 13.33 -0.19
N GLN A 46 0.86 12.02 -0.19
CA GLN A 46 0.08 11.39 -1.26
C GLN A 46 -1.32 11.99 -1.39
N ASP A 47 -1.94 12.38 -0.26
CA ASP A 47 -3.28 12.98 -0.21
C ASP A 47 -3.29 14.44 -0.71
N GLN A 48 -2.11 15.04 -0.91
CA GLN A 48 -1.92 16.44 -1.29
C GLN A 48 -1.36 16.62 -2.71
N LEU A 49 -1.09 15.51 -3.39
CA LEU A 49 -0.63 15.49 -4.77
C LEU A 49 -1.75 15.06 -5.71
N THR A 50 -1.76 15.60 -6.93
CA THR A 50 -2.67 15.10 -7.98
C THR A 50 -2.14 13.81 -8.58
N THR A 51 -3.01 13.06 -9.27
CA THR A 51 -2.62 11.83 -9.99
C THR A 51 -1.50 12.09 -11.00
N GLU A 52 -1.53 13.22 -11.70
CA GLU A 52 -0.46 13.62 -12.63
C GLU A 52 0.86 13.92 -11.91
N GLU A 53 0.83 14.57 -10.75
CA GLU A 53 2.04 14.85 -9.96
C GLU A 53 2.64 13.55 -9.38
N LEU A 54 1.79 12.63 -8.91
CA LEU A 54 2.22 11.30 -8.47
C LEU A 54 2.85 10.51 -9.61
N ALA A 55 2.25 10.52 -10.80
CA ALA A 55 2.80 9.85 -11.97
C ALA A 55 4.20 10.39 -12.33
N VAL A 56 4.39 11.71 -12.26
CA VAL A 56 5.69 12.35 -12.50
C VAL A 56 6.75 11.89 -11.49
N LEU A 57 6.40 11.76 -10.21
CA LEU A 57 7.32 11.23 -9.20
C LEU A 57 7.68 9.76 -9.46
N VAL A 58 6.71 8.93 -9.83
CA VAL A 58 6.92 7.52 -10.14
C VAL A 58 7.80 7.35 -11.38
N ASP A 59 7.50 8.06 -12.46
CA ASP A 59 8.24 7.98 -13.72
C ASP A 59 9.67 8.53 -13.60
N GLY A 60 9.88 9.54 -12.74
CA GLY A 60 11.20 10.10 -12.47
C GLY A 60 12.03 9.31 -11.45
N ALA A 61 11.40 8.50 -10.60
CA ALA A 61 12.09 7.78 -9.52
C ALA A 61 13.34 6.98 -9.95
N PRO A 62 13.35 6.26 -11.10
CA PRO A 62 14.53 5.54 -11.54
C PRO A 62 15.74 6.45 -11.82
N ALA A 63 15.51 7.63 -12.42
CA ALA A 63 16.56 8.59 -12.73
C ALA A 63 17.05 9.36 -11.50
N HIS A 64 16.19 9.47 -10.48
CA HIS A 64 16.45 10.21 -9.23
C HIS A 64 16.71 9.30 -8.03
N ASN A 65 17.06 8.02 -8.25
CA ASN A 65 17.35 7.08 -7.17
C ASN A 65 18.50 7.58 -6.27
N PRO A 66 18.25 7.81 -4.96
CA PRO A 66 19.29 8.29 -4.04
C PRO A 66 20.30 7.20 -3.66
N ILE A 67 19.97 5.92 -3.86
CA ILE A 67 20.81 4.77 -3.52
C ILE A 67 21.63 4.36 -4.76
N LYS A 68 22.88 4.84 -4.83
CA LYS A 68 23.80 4.64 -5.97
C LYS A 68 24.94 3.67 -5.67
N THR A 69 25.28 3.48 -4.40
CA THR A 69 26.39 2.63 -3.97
C THR A 69 25.92 1.52 -3.03
N GLU A 70 26.74 0.47 -2.92
CA GLU A 70 26.44 -0.63 -1.99
C GLU A 70 26.45 -0.17 -0.53
N THR A 71 27.33 0.77 -0.18
CA THR A 71 27.33 1.40 1.15
C THR A 71 26.01 2.14 1.43
N GLN A 72 25.49 2.89 0.46
CA GLN A 72 24.19 3.57 0.60
C GLN A 72 23.04 2.56 0.72
N ARG A 73 23.12 1.45 -0.01
CA ARG A 73 22.15 0.36 0.10
C ARG A 73 22.18 -0.24 1.50
N SER A 74 23.35 -0.59 2.01
CA SER A 74 23.52 -1.13 3.37
C SER A 74 22.95 -0.17 4.42
N THR A 75 23.32 1.11 4.36
CA THR A 75 22.82 2.13 5.30
C THR A 75 21.29 2.26 5.24
N TYR A 76 20.71 2.24 4.05
CA TYR A 76 19.26 2.26 3.87
C TYR A 76 18.61 1.02 4.50
N THR A 77 19.13 -0.17 4.21
CA THR A 77 18.62 -1.43 4.77
C THR A 77 18.70 -1.44 6.29
N ASP A 78 19.81 -1.02 6.87
CA ASP A 78 19.99 -0.94 8.33
C ASP A 78 19.02 0.06 8.97
N GLY A 79 18.84 1.22 8.33
CA GLY A 79 17.88 2.24 8.77
C GLY A 79 16.44 1.74 8.72
N ALA A 80 16.06 1.07 7.62
CA ALA A 80 14.74 0.47 7.44
C ALA A 80 14.48 -0.62 8.47
N ALA A 81 15.45 -1.52 8.72
CA ALA A 81 15.33 -2.56 9.72
C ALA A 81 15.12 -1.99 11.14
N ARG A 82 15.86 -0.94 11.50
CA ARG A 82 15.70 -0.27 12.80
C ARG A 82 14.36 0.45 12.91
N ALA A 83 13.89 1.09 11.84
CA ALA A 83 12.60 1.74 11.82
C ALA A 83 11.46 0.72 11.99
N LEU A 84 11.53 -0.42 11.29
CA LEU A 84 10.55 -1.50 11.40
C LEU A 84 10.52 -2.16 12.79
N GLY A 85 11.66 -2.20 13.48
CA GLY A 85 11.75 -2.70 14.85
C GLY A 85 11.47 -1.65 15.93
N SER A 86 10.99 -0.45 15.57
CA SER A 86 10.67 0.61 16.53
C SER A 86 9.24 0.48 17.06
N ALA A 87 9.00 1.02 18.26
CA ALA A 87 7.65 1.08 18.84
C ALA A 87 6.66 1.84 17.95
N ASP A 88 7.10 2.91 17.27
CA ASP A 88 6.26 3.66 16.34
C ASP A 88 5.76 2.78 15.19
N ALA A 89 6.61 1.88 14.68
CA ALA A 89 6.21 0.93 13.64
C ALA A 89 5.27 -0.15 14.17
N GLU A 90 5.49 -0.63 15.39
CA GLU A 90 4.59 -1.57 16.07
C GLU A 90 3.18 -0.97 16.24
N ASP A 91 3.07 0.25 16.77
CA ASP A 91 1.80 0.96 16.95
C ASP A 91 1.08 1.17 15.61
N LEU A 92 1.81 1.54 14.55
CA LEU A 92 1.25 1.72 13.21
C LEU A 92 0.75 0.40 12.62
N LEU A 93 1.50 -0.69 12.77
CA LEU A 93 1.11 -2.01 12.29
C LEU A 93 -0.12 -2.54 13.04
N GLU A 94 -0.17 -2.36 14.36
CA GLU A 94 -1.33 -2.73 15.18
C GLU A 94 -2.57 -1.94 14.75
N LYS A 95 -2.43 -0.62 14.60
CA LYS A 95 -3.54 0.22 14.13
C LYS A 95 -4.02 -0.22 12.74
N ALA A 96 -3.11 -0.42 11.80
CA ALA A 96 -3.45 -0.87 10.45
C ALA A 96 -4.16 -2.24 10.46
N ALA A 97 -3.73 -3.17 11.32
CA ALA A 97 -4.39 -4.46 11.49
C ALA A 97 -5.82 -4.30 12.03
N ASN A 98 -6.00 -3.45 13.04
CA ASN A 98 -7.32 -3.15 13.61
C ASN A 98 -8.26 -2.48 12.59
N ASP A 99 -7.76 -1.51 11.83
CA ASP A 99 -8.51 -0.83 10.77
C ASP A 99 -8.93 -1.82 9.67
N ALA A 100 -8.05 -2.75 9.29
CA ALA A 100 -8.36 -3.81 8.33
C ALA A 100 -9.45 -4.77 8.84
N VAL A 101 -9.41 -5.15 10.12
CA VAL A 101 -10.45 -5.97 10.75
C VAL A 101 -11.79 -5.25 10.75
N ALA A 102 -11.81 -3.96 11.11
CA ALA A 102 -13.01 -3.14 11.11
C ALA A 102 -13.61 -3.03 9.70
N ALA A 103 -12.78 -2.72 8.69
CA ALA A 103 -13.21 -2.64 7.29
C ALA A 103 -13.80 -3.97 6.80
N ALA A 104 -13.19 -5.11 7.13
CA ALA A 104 -13.72 -6.42 6.77
C ALA A 104 -15.11 -6.69 7.39
N GLN A 105 -15.32 -6.29 8.65
CA GLN A 105 -16.63 -6.41 9.30
C GLN A 105 -17.69 -5.50 8.67
N GLU A 106 -17.31 -4.30 8.25
CA GLU A 106 -18.21 -3.37 7.57
C GLU A 106 -18.65 -3.90 6.20
N ILE A 107 -17.71 -4.44 5.42
CA ILE A 107 -18.01 -5.07 4.12
C ILE A 107 -18.97 -6.25 4.31
N ASP A 108 -18.72 -7.11 5.30
CA ASP A 108 -19.60 -8.23 5.61
C ASP A 108 -21.03 -7.79 5.97
N ARG A 109 -21.14 -6.74 6.79
CA ARG A 109 -22.44 -6.13 7.11
C ARG A 109 -23.11 -5.56 5.85
N GLY A 110 -22.33 -4.96 4.96
CA GLY A 110 -22.78 -4.48 3.65
C GLY A 110 -23.39 -5.60 2.81
N PHE A 111 -22.72 -6.75 2.70
CA PHE A 111 -23.25 -7.92 2.00
C PHE A 111 -24.56 -8.42 2.61
N LEU A 112 -24.65 -8.50 3.94
CA LEU A 112 -25.89 -8.93 4.63
C LEU A 112 -27.06 -7.99 4.33
N ASN A 113 -26.81 -6.67 4.37
CA ASN A 113 -27.84 -5.68 4.05
C ASN A 113 -28.28 -5.78 2.59
N LEU A 114 -27.33 -5.89 1.65
CA LEU A 114 -27.61 -6.06 0.23
C LEU A 114 -28.40 -7.34 -0.06
N GLN A 115 -28.05 -8.45 0.60
CA GLN A 115 -28.78 -9.72 0.47
C GLN A 115 -30.23 -9.57 0.94
N SER A 116 -30.46 -8.85 2.04
CA SER A 116 -31.82 -8.62 2.54
C SER A 116 -32.67 -7.79 1.56
N GLU A 117 -32.12 -6.71 1.01
CA GLU A 117 -32.85 -5.84 0.08
C GLU A 117 -33.03 -6.51 -1.30
N ILE A 118 -32.01 -7.19 -1.83
CA ILE A 118 -32.10 -7.91 -3.10
C ILE A 118 -33.09 -9.07 -2.99
N ALA A 119 -33.14 -9.79 -1.87
CA ALA A 119 -34.15 -10.83 -1.66
C ALA A 119 -35.58 -10.28 -1.75
N ARG A 120 -35.83 -9.07 -1.23
CA ARG A 120 -37.14 -8.41 -1.37
C ARG A 120 -37.45 -8.04 -2.82
N ILE A 121 -36.46 -7.52 -3.55
CA ILE A 121 -36.61 -7.13 -4.96
C ILE A 121 -36.80 -8.35 -5.85
N ASP A 122 -36.01 -9.41 -5.69
CA ASP A 122 -36.05 -10.62 -6.51
C ASP A 122 -37.38 -11.37 -6.37
N VAL A 123 -38.03 -11.31 -5.20
CA VAL A 123 -39.38 -11.88 -5.01
C VAL A 123 -40.42 -11.15 -5.87
N ILE A 124 -40.25 -9.85 -6.11
CA ILE A 124 -41.20 -9.01 -6.86
C ILE A 124 -40.89 -8.99 -8.35
N HIS A 125 -39.60 -8.90 -8.71
CA HIS A 125 -39.15 -8.60 -10.06
C HIS A 125 -38.46 -9.77 -10.77
N HIS A 126 -38.16 -10.87 -10.07
CA HIS A 126 -37.43 -12.03 -10.62
C HIS A 126 -36.12 -11.63 -11.33
N SER A 127 -35.40 -10.65 -10.79
CA SER A 127 -34.24 -10.05 -11.44
C SER A 127 -33.00 -10.96 -11.48
N GLY A 128 -32.90 -11.94 -10.57
CA GLY A 128 -31.79 -12.90 -10.54
C GLY A 128 -30.51 -12.37 -9.89
N PHE A 129 -30.53 -11.14 -9.35
CA PHE A 129 -29.37 -10.49 -8.73
C PHE A 129 -28.89 -11.19 -7.46
N GLY A 130 -29.75 -11.95 -6.78
CA GLY A 130 -29.36 -12.72 -5.60
C GLY A 130 -28.25 -13.74 -5.88
N GLY A 131 -28.22 -14.31 -7.09
CA GLY A 131 -27.16 -15.23 -7.52
C GLY A 131 -25.81 -14.54 -7.65
N GLU A 132 -25.77 -13.41 -8.36
CA GLU A 132 -24.56 -12.61 -8.58
C GLU A 132 -23.98 -12.08 -7.26
N LEU A 133 -24.85 -11.62 -6.35
CA LEU A 133 -24.42 -11.16 -5.03
C LEU A 133 -23.84 -12.29 -4.18
N THR A 134 -24.40 -13.50 -4.29
CA THR A 134 -23.88 -14.69 -3.58
C THR A 134 -22.49 -15.06 -4.09
N GLU A 135 -22.27 -15.03 -5.40
CA GLU A 135 -20.95 -15.28 -5.98
C GLU A 135 -19.92 -14.22 -5.58
N LEU A 136 -20.32 -12.94 -5.57
CA LEU A 136 -19.45 -11.85 -5.12
C LEU A 136 -19.08 -12.00 -3.64
N LYS A 137 -20.04 -12.34 -2.76
CA LYS A 137 -19.75 -12.64 -1.36
C LYS A 137 -18.80 -13.83 -1.23
N GLY A 138 -19.01 -14.90 -2.01
CA GLY A 138 -18.13 -16.08 -1.99
C GLY A 138 -16.68 -15.72 -2.33
N ARG A 139 -16.45 -14.87 -3.35
CA ARG A 139 -15.10 -14.38 -3.68
C ARG A 139 -14.49 -13.55 -2.56
N TYR A 140 -15.28 -12.67 -1.94
CA TYR A 140 -14.84 -11.90 -0.79
C TYR A 140 -14.44 -12.79 0.40
N ASP A 141 -15.27 -13.79 0.73
CA ASP A 141 -15.01 -14.73 1.83
C ASP A 141 -13.73 -15.54 1.58
N THR A 142 -13.46 -15.95 0.33
CA THR A 142 -12.20 -16.61 -0.05
C THR A 142 -11.00 -15.72 0.21
N ILE A 143 -11.02 -14.46 -0.27
CA ILE A 143 -9.91 -13.51 -0.06
C ILE A 143 -9.67 -13.29 1.43
N LEU A 144 -10.75 -13.14 2.21
CA LEU A 144 -10.66 -12.97 3.65
C LEU A 144 -10.07 -14.20 4.35
N SER A 145 -10.40 -15.41 3.89
CA SER A 145 -9.82 -16.66 4.39
C SER A 145 -8.34 -16.75 4.07
N GLU A 146 -7.94 -16.49 2.83
CA GLU A 146 -6.52 -16.51 2.41
C GLU A 146 -5.67 -15.51 3.19
N SER A 147 -6.23 -14.32 3.47
CA SER A 147 -5.59 -13.31 4.32
C SER A 147 -5.40 -13.80 5.75
N ARG A 148 -6.40 -14.45 6.34
CA ARG A 148 -6.31 -15.05 7.68
C ARG A 148 -5.28 -16.18 7.74
N ASP A 149 -5.24 -17.04 6.72
CA ASP A 149 -4.26 -18.12 6.65
C ASP A 149 -2.83 -17.58 6.53
N LEU A 150 -2.63 -16.50 5.77
CA LEU A 150 -1.34 -15.81 5.72
C LEU A 150 -0.95 -15.24 7.09
N ALA A 151 -1.87 -14.55 7.76
CA ALA A 151 -1.62 -14.00 9.10
C ALA A 151 -1.27 -15.10 10.12
N ALA A 152 -1.99 -16.23 10.09
CA ALA A 152 -1.70 -17.38 10.96
C ALA A 152 -0.32 -17.98 10.68
N ARG A 153 0.08 -18.11 9.41
CA ARG A 153 1.43 -18.58 9.04
C ARG A 153 2.52 -17.62 9.52
N LEU A 154 2.31 -16.31 9.35
CA LEU A 154 3.24 -15.29 9.85
C LEU A 154 3.38 -15.37 11.36
N SER A 155 2.27 -15.47 12.09
CA SER A 155 2.29 -15.63 13.56
C SER A 155 3.09 -16.86 13.98
N ALA A 156 2.83 -18.01 13.37
CA ALA A 156 3.56 -19.24 13.67
C ALA A 156 5.06 -19.13 13.36
N GLN A 157 5.41 -18.42 12.29
CA GLN A 157 6.80 -18.17 11.92
C GLN A 157 7.49 -17.24 12.92
N THR A 158 6.82 -16.17 13.37
CA THR A 158 7.31 -15.30 14.45
C THR A 158 7.50 -16.07 15.76
N ASP A 159 6.57 -16.95 16.13
CA ASP A 159 6.70 -17.79 17.32
C ASP A 159 7.96 -18.69 17.26
N ILE A 160 8.26 -19.26 16.09
CA ILE A 160 9.47 -20.06 15.87
C ILE A 160 10.71 -19.17 16.00
N PHE A 161 10.69 -17.97 15.45
CA PHE A 161 11.78 -17.01 15.57
C PHE A 161 12.09 -16.69 17.04
N ASP A 162 11.07 -16.31 17.80
CA ASP A 162 11.23 -15.90 19.19
C ASP A 162 11.61 -17.07 20.10
N ALA A 163 11.04 -18.25 19.87
CA ALA A 163 11.28 -19.41 20.72
C ALA A 163 12.59 -20.14 20.40
N GLN A 164 13.07 -20.11 19.15
CA GLN A 164 14.19 -20.93 18.71
C GLN A 164 15.36 -20.13 18.17
N ILE A 165 15.11 -19.15 17.29
CA ILE A 165 16.17 -18.41 16.61
C ILE A 165 16.80 -17.38 17.54
N LEU A 166 15.98 -16.57 18.21
CA LEU A 166 16.45 -15.49 19.08
C LEU A 166 17.31 -16.00 20.26
N PRO A 167 16.90 -17.05 21.00
CA PRO A 167 17.73 -17.60 22.08
C PRO A 167 19.03 -18.20 21.55
N MET A 168 19.00 -18.80 20.36
CA MET A 168 20.15 -19.46 19.76
C MET A 168 21.20 -18.46 19.21
N VAL A 169 20.77 -17.34 18.62
CA VAL A 169 21.70 -16.27 18.21
C VAL A 169 22.40 -15.65 19.43
N ASN A 170 21.71 -15.63 20.58
CA ASN A 170 22.24 -15.14 21.86
C ASN A 170 23.11 -16.16 22.61
N ARG A 171 23.32 -17.36 22.07
CA ARG A 171 24.20 -18.36 22.68
C ARG A 171 25.68 -18.06 22.43
N ASP A 172 26.48 -18.03 23.49
CA ASP A 172 27.92 -17.77 23.42
C ASP A 172 28.75 -19.00 23.00
N ASP A 173 28.16 -20.20 23.03
CA ASP A 173 28.82 -21.46 22.69
C ASP A 173 28.81 -21.80 21.19
N LEU A 174 28.16 -20.97 20.37
CA LEU A 174 28.10 -21.12 18.91
C LEU A 174 29.03 -20.12 18.21
N THR A 175 29.74 -20.58 17.19
CA THR A 175 30.53 -19.69 16.33
C THR A 175 29.62 -18.81 15.46
N VAL A 176 30.17 -17.70 14.98
CA VAL A 176 29.45 -16.79 14.06
C VAL A 176 28.94 -17.55 12.83
N ASP A 177 29.77 -18.41 12.23
CA ASP A 177 29.40 -19.20 11.05
C ASP A 177 28.23 -20.17 11.32
N GLN A 178 28.19 -20.77 12.52
CA GLN A 178 27.09 -21.65 12.93
C GLN A 178 25.78 -20.86 13.10
N LYS A 179 25.86 -19.65 13.67
CA LYS A 179 24.70 -18.76 13.81
C LYS A 179 24.18 -18.33 12.43
N ILE A 180 25.06 -17.96 11.51
CA ILE A 180 24.70 -17.59 10.13
C ILE A 180 24.01 -18.75 9.41
N MET A 181 24.60 -19.96 9.44
CA MET A 181 24.03 -21.13 8.76
C MET A 181 22.60 -21.46 9.22
N LEU A 182 22.31 -21.23 10.50
CA LEU A 182 20.99 -21.52 11.07
C LEU A 182 19.97 -20.41 10.79
N VAL A 183 20.41 -19.15 10.76
CA VAL A 183 19.58 -18.03 10.29
C VAL A 183 19.24 -18.23 8.81
N ASP A 184 20.19 -18.65 7.98
CA ASP A 184 19.96 -18.98 6.57
C ASP A 184 18.97 -20.13 6.39
N TRP A 185 19.01 -21.15 7.26
CA TRP A 185 18.01 -22.24 7.25
C TRP A 185 16.60 -21.75 7.60
N TYR A 186 16.48 -20.80 8.54
CA TYR A 186 15.19 -20.25 8.94
C TYR A 186 14.59 -19.29 7.89
N ILE A 187 15.44 -18.57 7.16
CA ILE A 187 15.02 -17.64 6.10
C ILE A 187 14.77 -18.36 4.75
N GLY A 188 15.38 -19.54 4.57
CA GLY A 188 15.39 -20.33 3.31
C GLY A 188 14.05 -20.85 2.82
#